data_AF-A0AAV9DKA7-F1
#
_entry.id   AF-A0AAV9DKA7-F1
#
_cell.length_a   1.000
_cell.length_b   1.000
_cell.length_c   1.000
_cell.angle_alpha   90.00
_cell.angle_beta   90.00
_cell.angle_gamma   90.00
#
_symmetry.space_group_name_H-M   'P 1'
#
loop_
_entity.id
_entity.type
_entity.pdbx_description
1 polymer ?
#
loop_
_entity_poly.entity_id
_entity_poly.type
_entity_poly.pdbx_seq_one_letter_code
_entity_poly.pdbx_strand_id
1 'polypeptide(L)' 'MDYYKILEVDYDATEETIRSNYIRLALKWHPDKRKDEDSATSRFQDINEAYKDDLPTGVELSPFIIDVDMVMD' A
#
# COMPACT_ATOMS: atom_id res chain seq x y z
N MET A 1 -6.84 9.79 -9.35
CA MET A 1 -5.49 9.45 -8.85
C MET A 1 -4.83 8.53 -9.86
N ASP A 2 -3.51 8.50 -9.89
CA ASP A 2 -2.76 7.61 -10.79
C ASP A 2 -2.20 6.45 -9.94
N TYR A 3 -2.96 5.36 -9.86
CA TYR A 3 -2.69 4.24 -8.95
C TYR A 3 -1.36 3.54 -9.26
N TYR A 4 -1.07 3.34 -10.54
CA TYR A 4 0.22 2.79 -11.01
C TYR A 4 1.39 3.66 -10.52
N LYS A 5 1.24 4.99 -10.60
CA LYS A 5 2.25 5.92 -10.09
C LYS A 5 2.41 5.89 -8.57
N ILE A 6 1.33 5.72 -7.82
CA ILE A 6 1.36 5.60 -6.35
C ILE A 6 2.06 4.29 -5.94
N LEU A 7 1.75 3.21 -6.65
CA LEU A 7 2.33 1.89 -6.44
C LEU A 7 3.74 1.75 -7.04
N GLU A 8 4.28 2.80 -7.68
CA GLU A 8 5.58 2.81 -8.35
C GLU A 8 5.72 1.65 -9.37
N VAL A 9 4.66 1.40 -10.14
CA VAL A 9 4.62 0.38 -11.19
C VAL A 9 4.22 0.98 -12.54
N ASP A 10 4.55 0.29 -13.63
CA ASP A 10 4.06 0.63 -14.96
C ASP A 10 2.57 0.28 -15.12
N TYR A 11 1.91 0.91 -16.10
CA TYR A 11 0.49 0.69 -16.44
C TYR A 11 0.21 -0.70 -17.02
N ASP A 12 1.23 -1.42 -17.47
CA ASP A 12 1.15 -2.81 -17.92
C ASP A 12 1.63 -3.81 -16.85
N ALA A 13 1.84 -3.35 -15.62
CA ALA A 13 2.30 -4.19 -14.52
C ALA A 13 1.31 -5.32 -14.23
N THR A 14 1.85 -6.50 -13.99
CA THR A 14 1.06 -7.67 -13.58
C THR A 14 0.62 -7.55 -12.12
N GLU A 15 -0.45 -8.25 -11.74
CA GLU A 15 -0.93 -8.32 -10.35
C GLU A 15 0.19 -8.74 -9.37
N GLU A 16 1.11 -9.61 -9.79
CA GLU A 16 2.29 -9.99 -8.99
C GLU A 16 3.24 -8.81 -8.75
N THR A 17 3.49 -8.01 -9.78
CA THR A 17 4.34 -6.81 -9.72
C THR A 17 3.72 -5.75 -8.82
N ILE A 18 2.41 -5.55 -8.96
CA ILE A 18 1.61 -4.64 -8.13
C ILE A 18 1.67 -5.06 -6.66
N ARG A 19 1.41 -6.34 -6.36
CA ARG A 19 1.50 -6.89 -5.00
C ARG A 19 2.91 -6.74 -4.42
N SER A 20 3.95 -7.05 -5.19
CA SER A 20 5.34 -6.98 -4.73
C SER A 20 5.75 -5.54 -4.38
N ASN A 21 5.42 -4.57 -5.25
CA ASN A 21 5.72 -3.16 -4.98
C ASN A 21 4.89 -2.59 -3.84
N TYR A 22 3.61 -2.96 -3.76
CA TYR A 22 2.76 -2.60 -2.63
C TYR A 22 3.39 -3.04 -1.29
N ILE A 23 3.85 -4.29 -1.17
CA ILE A 23 4.53 -4.79 0.04
C ILE A 23 5.80 -3.98 0.33
N ARG A 24 6.62 -3.71 -0.69
CA ARG A 24 7.84 -2.92 -0.56
C ARG A 24 7.55 -1.50 -0.06
N LEU A 25 6.50 -0.86 -0.58
CA LEU A 25 6.09 0.49 -0.21
C LEU A 25 5.48 0.54 1.19
N ALA A 26 4.63 -0.43 1.54
CA ALA A 26 4.06 -0.57 2.87
C ALA A 26 5.15 -0.69 3.95
N LEU A 27 6.19 -1.48 3.71
CA LEU A 27 7.34 -1.60 4.62
C LEU A 27 8.21 -0.33 4.68
N LYS A 28 8.33 0.40 3.57
CA LYS A 28 9.12 1.64 3.45
C LYS A 28 8.46 2.83 4.17
N TRP A 29 7.14 2.89 4.11
CA TRP A 29 6.31 3.95 4.69
C TRP A 29 5.63 3.53 5.99
N HIS A 30 6.01 2.39 6.56
CA HIS A 30 5.43 1.90 7.81
C HIS A 30 5.62 2.95 8.94
N PRO A 31 4.54 3.37 9.62
CA PRO A 31 4.58 4.44 10.61
C PRO A 31 5.50 4.11 11.78
N ASP A 32 5.64 2.82 12.15
CA ASP A 32 6.57 2.42 13.21
C ASP A 32 8.04 2.76 12.90
N LYS A 33 8.43 2.79 11.61
CA LYS A 33 9.78 3.20 11.18
C LYS A 33 9.90 4.69 10.87
N ARG A 34 8.77 5.41 10.80
CA ARG A 34 8.68 6.84 10.42
C ARG A 34 7.72 7.59 11.33
N LYS A 35 7.90 7.46 12.65
CA LYS A 35 7.03 8.07 13.68
C LYS A 35 7.01 9.60 13.63
N ASP A 36 8.06 10.22 13.06
CA ASP A 36 8.23 11.68 12.98
C ASP A 36 7.85 12.27 11.61
N GLU A 37 7.32 11.47 10.69
CA GLU A 37 6.96 11.91 9.34
C GLU A 37 5.44 11.81 9.14
N ASP A 38 4.72 12.92 9.35
CA ASP A 38 3.26 13.02 9.07
C ASP A 38 2.92 12.60 7.62
N SER A 39 3.86 12.78 6.69
CA SER A 39 3.74 12.34 5.30
C SER A 39 3.70 10.81 5.14
N ALA A 40 4.24 10.04 6.09
CA ALA A 40 4.26 8.58 6.02
C ALA A 40 2.85 7.99 6.15
N THR A 41 2.03 8.52 7.05
CA THR A 41 0.63 8.12 7.23
C THR A 41 -0.20 8.41 5.97
N SER A 42 -0.07 9.62 5.40
CA SER A 42 -0.77 9.98 4.16
C SER A 42 -0.33 9.11 2.98
N ARG A 43 1.00 8.89 2.82
CA ARG A 43 1.54 7.98 1.79
C ARG A 43 1.00 6.57 1.95
N PHE A 44 0.97 6.05 3.18
CA PHE A 44 0.50 4.70 3.45
C PHE A 44 -0.99 4.53 3.12
N GLN A 45 -1.81 5.54 3.43
CA GLN A 45 -3.23 5.57 3.03
C GLN A 45 -3.39 5.57 1.50
N ASP A 46 -2.66 6.42 0.78
CA ASP A 46 -2.70 6.46 -0.69
C ASP A 46 -2.32 5.12 -1.32
N ILE A 47 -1.28 4.46 -0.78
CA ILE A 47 -0.80 3.14 -1.25
C ILE A 47 -1.88 2.06 -1.03
N ASN A 48 -2.55 2.08 0.12
CA ASN A 48 -3.65 1.15 0.42
C ASN A 48 -4.87 1.37 -0.49
N GLU A 49 -5.24 2.62 -0.72
CA GLU A 49 -6.36 2.95 -1.61
C GLU A 49 -6.04 2.54 -3.05
N ALA A 50 -4.82 2.79 -3.52
CA ALA A 50 -4.38 2.41 -4.85
C ALA A 50 -4.39 0.90 -5.09
N TYR A 51 -3.94 0.12 -4.11
CA TYR A 51 -3.96 -1.34 -4.21
C TYR A 51 -5.37 -1.92 -4.12
N LYS A 52 -6.28 -1.27 -3.38
CA LYS A 52 -7.68 -1.71 -3.25
C LYS A 52 -8.48 -1.50 -4.53
N ASP A 53 -8.27 -0.40 -5.25
CA ASP A 53 -9.04 -0.07 -6.46
C ASP A 53 -8.64 -0.95 -7.66
N ASP A 54 -7.36 -1.37 -7.72
CA ASP A 54 -6.81 -2.20 -8.79
C ASP A 54 -7.12 -3.71 -8.63
N LEU A 55 -7.50 -4.16 -7.42
CA LEU A 55 -7.82 -5.56 -7.16
C LEU A 55 -9.26 -5.92 -7.60
N PRO A 56 -9.47 -7.03 -8.33
CA PRO A 56 -10.81 -7.54 -8.59
C PRO A 56 -11.49 -7.86 -7.26
N THR A 57 -12.70 -7.32 -7.07
CA THR A 57 -13.52 -7.45 -5.87
C THR A 57 -13.61 -8.92 -5.42
N GLY A 58 -12.80 -9.33 -4.43
CA GLY A 58 -12.74 -10.72 -3.99
C GLY A 58 -11.37 -11.18 -3.47
N VAL A 59 -10.29 -10.44 -3.73
CA VAL A 59 -9.02 -10.65 -3.04
C VAL A 59 -9.09 -9.93 -1.69
N GLU A 60 -9.41 -10.67 -0.62
CA GLU A 60 -9.22 -10.13 0.73
C GLU A 60 -7.74 -9.82 0.89
N LEU A 61 -7.43 -8.56 1.20
CA LEU A 61 -6.10 -8.15 1.62
C LEU A 61 -5.73 -9.04 2.80
N SER A 62 -4.83 -10.00 2.55
CA SER A 62 -4.41 -10.98 3.54
C SER A 62 -4.09 -10.26 4.85
N PRO A 63 -4.63 -10.72 5.99
CA PRO A 63 -4.52 -9.99 7.25
C PRO A 63 -3.08 -9.67 7.61
N PHE A 64 -2.07 -10.45 7.19
CA PHE A 64 -0.65 -10.12 7.37
C PHE A 64 -0.16 -8.78 6.79
N ILE A 65 -0.89 -8.21 5.83
CA ILE A 65 -0.63 -6.87 5.29
C ILE A 65 -1.34 -5.79 6.11
N ILE A 66 -2.53 -6.12 6.65
CA ILE A 66 -3.41 -5.25 7.44
C ILE A 66 -3.17 -5.40 8.97
N ASP A 67 -2.39 -6.39 9.40
CA ASP A 67 -1.77 -6.55 10.74
C ASP A 67 -0.70 -5.46 10.97
N VAL A 68 -0.75 -4.38 10.21
CA VAL A 68 -0.53 -3.01 10.69
C VAL A 68 -1.59 -2.64 11.73
N ASP A 69 -1.60 -3.35 12.85
CA ASP A 69 -2.39 -3.09 14.07
C ASP A 69 -2.02 -1.74 14.75
N MET A 70 -1.63 -0.74 13.97
CA MET A 70 -1.01 0.50 14.45
C MET A 70 -1.46 1.75 13.68
N VAL A 71 -2.59 1.72 12.99
CA VAL A 71 -3.28 2.96 12.62
C VAL A 71 -4.75 2.81 12.93
N MET A 72 -5.09 2.92 14.22
CA MET A 72 -6.32 3.50 14.80
C MET A 72 -6.60 2.93 16.20
N ASP A 73 -5.70 3.17 17.16
CA ASP A 73 -6.09 3.44 18.56
C ASP A 73 -5.49 4.78 18.97
#